data_AF-A0A7C1JFM5-F1
#
_entry.id   AF-A0A7C1JFM5-F1
#
_cell.length_a   1.000
_cell.length_b   1.000
_cell.length_c   1.000
_cell.angle_alpha   90.00
_cell.angle_beta   90.00
_cell.angle_gamma   90.00
#
_symmetry.space_group_name_H-M   'P 1'
#
loop_
_entity.id
_entity.type
_entity.pdbx_description
1 polymer ?
#
loop_
_entity_poly.entity_id
_entity_poly.type
_entity_poly.pdbx_seq_one_letter_code
_entity_poly.pdbx_strand_id
1 'polypeptide(L)'
;MTHTTLSTAPRFNLQESFPLIRLLHPKQYAWAVGLSLAVGLTVSWIIVAAGIAPLWAATALTLVILLPAGFFKWRDDYRRYGRTLMLLSILLTAQGLHTIEHLIQWTQYHILYWTMRQSNGLLSPANAEWVHFVWNWLVLIVVLLLLSGGIRNVWMWLLLVVAAFHAVEHTYTFIRYQLILRELTAMDILNVTAQGLPGIVGRDGWLARSEWTRGTWICSIPGLTTAVRLDVHFWWNAIEMTLLGIAGHIALRRRMQSLQLD
;
A
#
# COMPACT_ATOMS: atom_id res chain seq x y z
N MET A 1 -25.26 -54.42 16.74
CA MET A 1 -24.51 -53.27 17.27
C MET A 1 -24.10 -52.39 16.09
N THR A 2 -24.84 -51.32 15.84
CA THR A 2 -24.55 -50.33 14.79
C THR A 2 -23.56 -49.31 15.36
N HIS A 3 -22.32 -49.33 14.88
CA HIS A 3 -21.34 -48.28 15.16
C HIS A 3 -21.71 -47.04 14.34
N THR A 4 -22.45 -46.14 14.97
CA THR A 4 -22.67 -44.79 14.45
C THR A 4 -21.34 -44.04 14.58
N THR A 5 -20.66 -43.85 13.45
CA THR A 5 -19.48 -42.99 13.37
C THR A 5 -19.91 -41.57 13.70
N LEU A 6 -19.46 -41.07 14.85
CA LEU A 6 -19.58 -39.67 15.24
C LEU A 6 -18.89 -38.82 14.16
N SER A 7 -19.71 -38.15 13.35
CA SER A 7 -19.26 -37.11 12.42
C SER A 7 -18.49 -36.06 13.22
N THR A 8 -17.17 -36.00 13.04
CA THR A 8 -16.36 -34.93 13.59
C THR A 8 -16.89 -33.60 13.05
N ALA A 9 -17.28 -32.71 13.95
CA ALA A 9 -17.72 -31.36 13.62
C ALA A 9 -16.74 -30.70 12.63
N PRO A 10 -17.22 -29.99 11.59
CA PRO A 10 -16.35 -29.40 10.60
C PRO A 10 -15.37 -28.44 11.29
N ARG A 11 -14.09 -28.81 11.32
CA ARG A 11 -13.03 -27.92 11.80
C ARG A 11 -12.97 -26.75 10.84
N PHE A 12 -13.25 -25.55 11.33
CA PHE A 12 -13.11 -24.33 10.56
C PHE A 12 -11.65 -24.16 10.13
N ASN A 13 -11.33 -24.46 8.87
CA ASN A 13 -10.01 -24.26 8.31
C ASN A 13 -9.90 -22.84 7.73
N LEU A 14 -9.21 -21.96 8.45
CA LEU A 14 -8.98 -20.56 8.04
C LEU A 14 -8.36 -20.44 6.65
N GLN A 15 -7.49 -21.37 6.25
CA GLN A 15 -6.80 -21.31 4.96
C GLN A 15 -7.69 -21.73 3.79
N GLU A 16 -8.67 -22.61 4.03
CA GLU A 16 -9.70 -22.96 3.05
C GLU A 16 -10.74 -21.86 2.91
N SER A 17 -11.08 -21.22 4.05
CA SER A 17 -12.03 -20.10 4.08
C SER A 17 -11.43 -18.81 3.50
N PHE A 18 -10.11 -18.60 3.64
CA PHE A 18 -9.40 -17.42 3.18
C PHE A 18 -8.15 -17.78 2.36
N PRO A 19 -8.28 -18.05 1.05
CA PRO A 19 -7.18 -18.46 0.19
C PRO A 19 -6.06 -17.42 0.08
N LEU A 20 -6.34 -16.14 0.35
CA LEU A 20 -5.31 -15.11 0.46
C LEU A 20 -4.31 -15.36 1.58
N ILE A 21 -4.75 -15.87 2.73
CA ILE A 21 -3.85 -16.20 3.84
C ILE A 21 -2.84 -17.26 3.37
N ARG A 22 -3.32 -18.26 2.63
CA ARG A 22 -2.46 -19.30 2.04
C ARG A 22 -1.46 -18.74 1.03
N LEU A 23 -1.86 -17.75 0.24
CA LEU A 23 -0.98 -17.09 -0.73
C LEU A 23 0.08 -16.22 -0.04
N LEU A 24 -0.30 -15.49 1.01
CA LEU A 24 0.61 -14.57 1.73
C LEU A 24 1.53 -15.30 2.71
N HIS A 25 1.16 -16.51 3.14
CA HIS A 25 1.97 -17.28 4.09
C HIS A 25 3.39 -17.54 3.54
N PRO A 26 4.45 -17.29 4.33
CA PRO A 26 5.84 -17.46 3.88
C PRO A 26 6.28 -18.94 3.77
N LYS A 27 5.47 -19.88 4.27
CA LYS A 27 5.66 -21.35 4.15
C LYS A 27 7.05 -21.75 4.69
N GLN A 28 7.84 -22.47 3.89
CA GLN A 28 9.20 -22.91 4.25
C GLN A 28 10.18 -21.75 4.53
N TYR A 29 9.82 -20.52 4.13
CA TYR A 29 10.62 -19.31 4.39
C TYR A 29 10.20 -18.57 5.67
N ALA A 30 9.23 -19.09 6.44
CA ALA A 30 8.73 -18.41 7.65
C ALA A 30 9.86 -18.11 8.66
N TRP A 31 10.74 -19.09 8.90
CA TRP A 31 11.89 -18.91 9.79
C TRP A 31 12.87 -17.88 9.25
N ALA A 32 13.13 -17.89 7.94
CA ALA A 32 14.05 -16.96 7.29
C ALA A 32 13.51 -15.52 7.35
N VAL A 33 12.20 -15.35 7.11
CA VAL A 33 11.51 -14.06 7.29
C VAL A 33 11.61 -13.60 8.74
N GLY A 34 11.32 -14.48 9.71
CA GLY A 34 11.40 -14.15 11.14
C GLY A 34 12.80 -13.76 11.59
N LEU A 35 13.82 -14.53 11.17
CA LEU A 35 15.22 -14.24 11.46
C LEU A 35 15.68 -12.94 10.80
N SER A 36 15.40 -12.75 9.51
CA SER A 36 15.71 -11.52 8.79
C SER A 36 15.03 -10.30 9.43
N LEU A 37 13.78 -10.44 9.88
CA LEU A 37 13.08 -9.37 10.59
C LEU A 37 13.76 -9.05 11.92
N ALA A 38 14.07 -10.06 12.74
CA ALA A 38 14.72 -9.88 14.02
C ALA A 38 16.11 -9.21 13.87
N VAL A 39 16.91 -9.69 12.92
CA VAL A 39 18.22 -9.10 12.59
C VAL A 39 18.05 -7.68 12.08
N GLY A 40 17.14 -7.45 11.12
CA GLY A 40 16.87 -6.12 10.57
C GLY A 40 16.48 -5.12 11.65
N LEU A 41 15.50 -5.46 12.49
CA LEU A 41 15.06 -4.60 13.59
C LEU A 41 16.17 -4.32 14.60
N THR A 42 16.96 -5.33 14.98
CA THR A 42 18.07 -5.17 15.94
C THR A 42 19.14 -4.25 15.38
N VAL A 43 19.59 -4.48 14.14
CA VAL A 43 20.60 -3.65 13.47
C VAL A 43 20.08 -2.22 13.29
N SER A 44 18.83 -2.07 12.83
CA SER A 44 18.20 -0.76 12.64
C SER A 44 18.05 0.01 13.97
N TRP A 45 17.71 -0.66 15.06
CA TRP A 45 17.67 -0.05 16.39
C TRP A 45 19.05 0.46 16.83
N ILE A 46 20.10 -0.35 16.67
CA ILE A 46 21.48 0.04 17.01
C ILE A 46 21.90 1.27 16.19
N ILE A 47 21.66 1.26 14.87
CA ILE A 47 22.02 2.36 13.97
C ILE A 47 21.34 3.67 14.38
N VAL A 48 20.04 3.62 14.69
CA VAL A 48 19.27 4.81 15.10
C VAL A 48 19.72 5.28 16.49
N ALA A 49 19.88 4.37 17.45
CA ALA A 49 20.30 4.69 18.83
C ALA A 49 21.71 5.28 18.88
N ALA A 50 22.61 4.83 18.01
CA ALA A 50 23.96 5.39 17.86
C ALA A 50 24.01 6.69 17.04
N GLY A 51 22.88 7.19 16.53
CA GLY A 51 22.82 8.40 15.71
C GLY A 51 23.49 8.26 14.33
N ILE A 52 23.73 7.03 13.86
CA ILE A 52 24.45 6.75 12.62
C ILE A 52 23.59 7.07 11.39
N ALA A 53 22.29 6.74 11.44
CA ALA A 53 21.37 7.00 10.34
C ALA A 53 19.98 7.38 10.86
N PRO A 54 19.20 8.16 10.08
CA PRO A 54 17.82 8.48 10.42
C PRO A 54 16.93 7.24 10.33
N LEU A 55 15.76 7.30 10.98
CA LEU A 55 14.78 6.21 11.05
C LEU A 55 14.44 5.63 9.66
N TRP A 56 14.23 6.47 8.65
CA TRP A 56 13.85 6.02 7.31
C TRP A 56 14.93 5.14 6.65
N ALA A 57 16.20 5.48 6.83
CA ALA A 57 17.30 4.71 6.28
C ALA A 57 17.42 3.36 6.99
N ALA A 58 17.20 3.35 8.31
CA ALA A 58 17.16 2.14 9.10
C ALA A 58 15.96 1.25 8.72
N THR A 59 14.79 1.81 8.44
CA THR A 59 13.63 1.04 7.95
C THR A 59 13.90 0.45 6.56
N ALA A 60 14.50 1.22 5.65
CA ALA A 60 14.88 0.73 4.32
C ALA A 60 15.87 -0.44 4.42
N LEU A 61 16.84 -0.37 5.33
CA LEU A 61 17.78 -1.46 5.59
C LEU A 61 17.06 -2.73 6.06
N THR A 62 16.09 -2.62 6.97
CA THR A 62 15.29 -3.79 7.40
C THR A 62 14.57 -4.42 6.21
N LEU A 63 13.99 -3.62 5.31
CA LEU A 63 13.34 -4.15 4.10
C LEU A 63 14.34 -4.83 3.16
N VAL A 64 15.55 -4.29 3.00
CA VAL A 64 16.61 -4.91 2.21
C VAL A 64 17.02 -6.26 2.80
N ILE A 65 17.12 -6.37 4.13
CA ILE A 65 17.46 -7.63 4.82
C ILE A 65 16.33 -8.68 4.66
N LEU A 66 15.07 -8.25 4.57
CA LEU A 66 13.92 -9.13 4.31
C LEU A 66 13.81 -9.58 2.85
N LEU A 67 14.35 -8.80 1.91
CA LEU A 67 14.14 -8.99 0.48
C LEU A 67 14.57 -10.38 -0.03
N PRO A 68 15.70 -10.99 0.38
CA PRO A 68 16.08 -12.33 -0.07
C PRO A 68 15.03 -13.39 0.25
N ALA A 69 14.48 -13.38 1.47
CA ALA A 69 13.44 -14.33 1.88
C ALA A 69 12.15 -14.13 1.06
N GLY A 70 11.76 -12.87 0.84
CA GLY A 70 10.64 -12.51 -0.04
C GLY A 70 10.85 -12.98 -1.49
N PHE A 71 12.04 -12.76 -2.04
CA PHE A 71 12.40 -13.17 -3.40
C PHE A 71 12.25 -14.69 -3.60
N PHE A 72 12.82 -15.49 -2.69
CA PHE A 72 12.70 -16.95 -2.80
C PHE A 72 11.26 -17.42 -2.63
N LYS A 73 10.50 -16.80 -1.72
CA LYS A 73 9.07 -17.06 -1.57
C LYS A 73 8.29 -16.79 -2.86
N TRP A 74 8.48 -15.62 -3.47
CA TRP A 74 7.76 -15.27 -4.70
C TRP A 74 8.21 -16.09 -5.91
N ARG A 75 9.49 -16.46 -6.00
CA ARG A 75 9.97 -17.42 -7.00
C ARG A 75 9.25 -18.77 -6.89
N ASP A 76 9.02 -19.23 -5.67
CA ASP A 76 8.29 -20.47 -5.43
C ASP A 76 6.80 -20.33 -5.76
N ASP A 77 6.17 -19.18 -5.47
CA ASP A 77 4.78 -18.92 -5.88
C ASP A 77 4.64 -18.84 -7.40
N TYR A 78 5.64 -18.28 -8.11
CA TYR A 78 5.67 -18.31 -9.58
C TYR A 78 5.62 -19.74 -10.10
N ARG A 79 6.46 -20.64 -9.53
CA ARG A 79 6.52 -22.04 -9.94
C ARG A 79 5.24 -22.80 -9.61
N ARG A 80 4.59 -22.49 -8.49
CA ARG A 80 3.39 -23.22 -8.01
C ARG A 80 2.09 -22.71 -8.60
N TYR A 81 1.96 -21.39 -8.80
CA TYR A 81 0.70 -20.74 -9.11
C TYR A 81 0.74 -19.89 -10.39
N GLY A 82 1.93 -19.73 -10.98
CA GLY A 82 2.15 -18.93 -12.17
C GLY A 82 2.30 -17.43 -11.88
N ARG A 83 2.64 -16.69 -12.94
CA ARG A 83 2.97 -15.26 -12.90
C ARG A 83 1.90 -14.39 -12.24
N THR A 84 0.62 -14.59 -12.60
CA THR A 84 -0.48 -13.72 -12.12
C THR A 84 -0.62 -13.78 -10.61
N LEU A 85 -0.57 -14.97 -10.02
CA LEU A 85 -0.74 -15.14 -8.58
C LEU A 85 0.52 -14.75 -7.79
N MET A 86 1.71 -14.91 -8.37
CA MET A 86 2.92 -14.32 -7.83
C MET A 86 2.80 -12.78 -7.76
N LEU A 87 2.40 -12.13 -8.86
CA LEU A 87 2.21 -10.67 -8.90
C LEU A 87 1.15 -10.20 -7.89
N LEU A 88 0.05 -10.93 -7.77
CA LEU A 88 -0.97 -10.65 -6.75
C LEU A 88 -0.37 -10.71 -5.35
N SER A 89 0.45 -11.72 -5.05
CA SER A 89 1.12 -11.81 -3.76
C SER A 89 2.09 -10.66 -3.52
N ILE A 90 2.90 -10.30 -4.51
CA ILE A 90 3.86 -9.19 -4.40
C ILE A 90 3.09 -7.91 -4.12
N LEU A 91 2.06 -7.61 -4.92
CA LEU A 91 1.27 -6.40 -4.78
C LEU A 91 0.55 -6.34 -3.42
N LEU A 92 -0.08 -7.43 -2.97
CA LEU A 92 -0.72 -7.47 -1.65
C LEU A 92 0.26 -7.24 -0.50
N THR A 93 1.44 -7.87 -0.56
CA THR A 93 2.46 -7.67 0.48
C THR A 93 2.95 -6.23 0.48
N ALA A 94 3.28 -5.70 -0.70
CA ALA A 94 3.92 -4.40 -0.81
C ALA A 94 2.91 -3.24 -0.60
N GLN A 95 1.69 -3.33 -1.13
CA GLN A 95 0.57 -2.42 -0.82
C GLN A 95 0.14 -2.51 0.64
N GLY A 96 0.21 -3.71 1.25
CA GLY A 96 -0.03 -3.87 2.68
C GLY A 96 0.99 -3.11 3.53
N LEU A 97 2.29 -3.22 3.22
CA LEU A 97 3.34 -2.44 3.89
C LEU A 97 3.17 -0.93 3.68
N HIS A 98 2.83 -0.51 2.47
CA HIS A 98 2.53 0.89 2.15
C HIS A 98 1.30 1.42 2.92
N THR A 99 0.26 0.60 3.06
CA THR A 99 -0.93 0.96 3.85
C THR A 99 -0.60 1.10 5.34
N ILE A 100 0.30 0.24 5.87
CA ILE A 100 0.77 0.34 7.26
C ILE A 100 1.54 1.64 7.48
N GLU A 101 2.40 2.04 6.55
CA GLU A 101 3.11 3.33 6.59
C GLU A 101 2.11 4.50 6.71
N HIS A 102 1.04 4.50 5.93
CA HIS A 102 -0.01 5.52 6.02
C HIS A 102 -0.84 5.46 7.29
N LEU A 103 -1.10 4.26 7.81
CA LEU A 103 -1.75 4.11 9.12
C LEU A 103 -0.88 4.70 10.24
N ILE A 104 0.44 4.54 10.14
CA ILE A 104 1.39 5.16 11.07
C ILE A 104 1.34 6.68 10.92
N GLN A 105 1.37 7.23 9.71
CA GLN A 105 1.22 8.68 9.48
C GLN A 105 -0.10 9.22 10.05
N TRP A 106 -1.20 8.50 9.81
CA TRP A 106 -2.51 8.85 10.33
C TRP A 106 -2.55 8.84 11.86
N THR A 107 -1.92 7.83 12.48
CA THR A 107 -1.76 7.76 13.94
C THR A 107 -0.89 8.90 14.47
N GLN A 108 0.23 9.20 13.82
CA GLN A 108 1.10 10.32 14.18
C GLN A 108 0.33 11.64 14.18
N TYR A 109 -0.51 11.86 13.17
CA TYR A 109 -1.27 13.10 13.04
C TYR A 109 -2.47 13.19 13.99
N HIS A 110 -3.33 12.18 14.05
CA HIS A 110 -4.60 12.25 14.80
C HIS A 110 -4.52 11.79 16.25
N ILE A 111 -3.58 10.89 16.57
CA ILE A 111 -3.46 10.31 17.92
C ILE A 111 -2.30 10.95 18.67
N LEU A 112 -1.16 11.16 18.01
CA LEU A 112 0.01 11.79 18.62
C LEU A 112 0.05 13.32 18.42
N TYR A 113 -0.91 13.88 17.69
CA TYR A 113 -1.04 15.32 17.41
C TYR A 113 0.22 15.95 16.80
N TRP A 114 1.00 15.17 16.04
CA TRP A 114 2.14 15.70 15.30
C TRP A 114 1.66 16.59 14.18
N THR A 115 2.47 17.59 13.82
CA THR A 115 2.17 18.41 12.64
C THR A 115 2.19 17.55 11.37
N MET A 116 1.53 18.01 10.30
CA MET A 116 1.56 17.31 9.02
C MET A 116 2.98 17.08 8.51
N ARG A 117 3.89 18.03 8.77
CA ARG A 117 5.31 17.93 8.41
C ARG A 117 6.08 16.92 9.27
N GLN A 118 5.62 16.59 10.46
CA GLN A 118 6.24 15.58 11.33
C GLN A 118 5.66 14.18 11.09
N SER A 119 4.43 14.11 10.56
CA SER A 119 3.69 12.87 10.33
C SER A 119 4.11 12.19 9.02
N ASN A 120 5.37 11.76 8.93
CA ASN A 120 5.96 11.17 7.71
C ASN A 120 6.09 9.64 7.75
N GLY A 121 5.54 8.96 8.76
CA GLY A 121 5.66 7.50 8.86
C GLY A 121 7.10 7.07 9.16
N LEU A 122 7.48 5.87 8.71
CA LEU A 122 8.80 5.30 8.89
C LEU A 122 9.71 5.60 7.69
N LEU A 123 9.22 5.50 6.46
CA LEU A 123 10.01 5.62 5.22
C LEU A 123 9.85 6.96 4.50
N SER A 124 8.74 7.67 4.70
CA SER A 124 8.37 8.81 3.84
C SER A 124 9.21 10.10 3.98
N PRO A 125 10.15 10.29 4.94
CA PRO A 125 11.11 11.38 4.85
C PRO A 125 12.01 11.32 3.59
N ALA A 126 12.13 10.15 2.94
CA ALA A 126 12.86 9.99 1.69
C ALA A 126 12.05 10.53 0.49
N ASN A 127 12.13 11.84 0.22
CA ASN A 127 11.57 12.46 -0.99
C ASN A 127 10.13 12.02 -1.31
N ALA A 128 9.24 12.16 -0.32
CA ALA A 128 7.91 11.57 -0.30
C ALA A 128 7.18 11.61 -1.65
N GLU A 129 7.12 12.77 -2.32
CA GLU A 129 6.32 12.89 -3.55
C GLU A 129 6.86 12.02 -4.70
N TRP A 130 8.18 11.82 -4.81
CA TRP A 130 8.75 10.88 -5.79
C TRP A 130 8.37 9.44 -5.48
N VAL A 131 8.44 9.05 -4.20
CA VAL A 131 8.10 7.69 -3.77
C VAL A 131 6.64 7.41 -4.10
N HIS A 132 5.72 8.29 -3.71
CA HIS A 132 4.29 8.11 -4.00
C HIS A 132 4.00 8.15 -5.51
N PHE A 133 4.64 9.04 -6.27
CA PHE A 133 4.46 9.09 -7.73
C PHE A 133 4.84 7.76 -8.38
N VAL A 134 6.06 7.26 -8.14
CA VAL A 134 6.54 6.00 -8.71
C VAL A 134 5.70 4.83 -8.22
N TRP A 135 5.38 4.80 -6.93
CA TRP A 135 4.57 3.75 -6.31
C TRP A 135 3.20 3.60 -6.97
N ASN A 136 2.44 4.70 -7.10
CA ASN A 136 1.09 4.64 -7.64
C ASN A 136 1.05 4.21 -9.11
N TRP A 137 2.03 4.64 -9.92
CA TRP A 137 2.16 4.16 -11.29
C TRP A 137 2.52 2.67 -11.36
N LEU A 138 3.40 2.18 -10.48
CA LEU A 138 3.71 0.75 -10.39
C LEU A 138 2.48 -0.07 -9.97
N VAL A 139 1.71 0.39 -8.99
CA VAL A 139 0.45 -0.24 -8.57
C VAL A 139 -0.50 -0.35 -9.76
N LEU A 140 -0.73 0.76 -10.49
CA LEU A 140 -1.61 0.77 -11.67
C LEU A 140 -1.15 -0.21 -12.76
N ILE A 141 0.15 -0.24 -13.06
CA ILE A 141 0.73 -1.19 -14.02
C ILE A 141 0.47 -2.63 -13.58
N VAL A 142 0.73 -2.97 -12.31
CA VAL A 142 0.52 -4.33 -11.81
C VAL A 142 -0.97 -4.69 -11.82
N VAL A 143 -1.87 -3.76 -11.49
CA VAL A 143 -3.33 -3.95 -11.59
C VAL A 143 -3.74 -4.30 -13.03
N LEU A 144 -3.20 -3.60 -14.05
CA LEU A 144 -3.42 -3.92 -15.46
C LEU A 144 -2.88 -5.31 -15.84
N LEU A 145 -1.71 -5.70 -15.33
CA LEU A 145 -1.14 -7.03 -15.53
C LEU A 145 -1.98 -8.14 -14.89
N LEU A 146 -2.58 -7.89 -13.72
CA LEU A 146 -3.49 -8.83 -13.05
C LEU A 146 -4.80 -9.02 -13.82
N LEU A 147 -5.37 -7.93 -14.35
CA LEU A 147 -6.55 -7.97 -15.24
C LEU A 147 -6.25 -8.74 -16.53
N SER A 148 -5.08 -8.49 -17.13
CA SER A 148 -4.60 -9.20 -18.33
C SER A 148 -4.34 -10.67 -18.04
N GLY A 149 -3.87 -10.99 -16.83
CA GLY A 149 -3.64 -12.34 -16.32
C GLY A 149 -4.91 -13.08 -15.88
N GLY A 150 -6.10 -12.49 -16.05
CA GLY A 150 -7.40 -13.15 -15.87
C GLY A 150 -8.09 -12.92 -14.53
N ILE A 151 -7.58 -12.05 -13.64
CA ILE A 151 -8.31 -11.62 -12.43
C ILE A 151 -9.36 -10.60 -12.86
N ARG A 152 -10.51 -11.07 -13.36
CA ARG A 152 -11.58 -10.21 -13.91
C ARG A 152 -12.86 -10.38 -13.10
N ASN A 153 -13.07 -9.49 -12.15
CA ASN A 153 -14.31 -9.39 -11.38
C ASN A 153 -14.62 -7.90 -11.11
N VAL A 154 -15.85 -7.60 -10.67
CA VAL A 154 -16.30 -6.21 -10.47
C VAL A 154 -15.36 -5.41 -9.56
N TRP A 155 -14.83 -6.03 -8.51
CA TRP A 155 -13.91 -5.37 -7.57
C TRP A 155 -12.57 -5.03 -8.19
N MET A 156 -12.08 -5.87 -9.11
CA MET A 156 -10.86 -5.57 -9.85
C MET A 156 -11.04 -4.38 -10.82
N TRP A 157 -12.21 -4.25 -11.43
CA TRP A 157 -12.53 -3.10 -12.27
C TRP A 157 -12.68 -1.82 -11.45
N LEU A 158 -13.31 -1.90 -10.27
CA LEU A 158 -13.34 -0.79 -9.33
C LEU A 158 -11.93 -0.40 -8.86
N LEU A 159 -11.08 -1.39 -8.54
CA LEU A 159 -9.68 -1.15 -8.18
C LEU A 159 -8.94 -0.41 -9.30
N LEU A 160 -9.13 -0.82 -10.56
CA LEU A 160 -8.51 -0.14 -11.70
C LEU A 160 -8.90 1.34 -11.75
N VAL A 161 -10.19 1.64 -11.60
CA VAL A 161 -10.67 3.03 -11.61
C VAL A 161 -10.05 3.82 -10.46
N VAL A 162 -10.09 3.27 -9.23
CA VAL A 162 -9.53 3.93 -8.04
C VAL A 162 -8.02 4.15 -8.20
N ALA A 163 -7.26 3.12 -8.59
CA ALA A 163 -5.82 3.21 -8.77
C ALA A 163 -5.43 4.20 -9.89
N ALA A 164 -6.23 4.29 -10.96
CA ALA A 164 -6.03 5.29 -12.00
C ALA A 164 -6.22 6.72 -11.46
N PHE A 165 -7.32 6.98 -10.73
CA PHE A 165 -7.56 8.29 -10.12
C PHE A 165 -6.49 8.64 -9.08
N HIS A 166 -6.06 7.67 -8.27
CA HIS A 166 -5.02 7.88 -7.27
C HIS A 166 -3.66 8.17 -7.92
N ALA A 167 -3.31 7.49 -9.02
CA ALA A 167 -2.11 7.81 -9.81
C ALA A 167 -2.19 9.21 -10.45
N VAL A 168 -3.37 9.65 -10.90
CA VAL A 168 -3.58 11.01 -11.41
C VAL A 168 -3.43 12.05 -10.29
N GLU A 169 -4.00 11.80 -9.11
CA GLU A 169 -3.84 12.63 -7.91
C GLU A 169 -2.35 12.86 -7.60
N HIS A 170 -1.55 11.78 -7.58
CA HIS A 170 -0.11 11.88 -7.34
C HIS A 170 0.68 12.47 -8.49
N THR A 171 0.22 12.32 -9.73
CA THR A 171 0.82 13.03 -10.86
C THR A 171 0.64 14.54 -10.69
N TYR A 172 -0.55 14.97 -10.25
CA TYR A 172 -0.81 16.38 -9.95
C TYR A 172 0.05 16.89 -8.79
N THR A 173 0.10 16.18 -7.65
CA THR A 173 0.94 16.61 -6.51
C THR A 173 2.42 16.62 -6.87
N PHE A 174 2.87 15.67 -7.68
CA PHE A 174 4.24 15.61 -8.16
C PHE A 174 4.60 16.80 -9.05
N ILE A 175 3.73 17.20 -9.97
CA ILE A 175 3.93 18.42 -10.77
C ILE A 175 4.01 19.65 -9.86
N ARG A 176 3.09 19.79 -8.90
CA ARG A 176 3.09 20.89 -7.92
C ARG A 176 4.37 20.91 -7.08
N TYR A 177 4.85 19.74 -6.68
CA TYR A 177 6.11 19.57 -5.96
C TYR A 177 7.30 20.09 -6.76
N GLN A 178 7.41 19.71 -8.03
CA GLN A 178 8.48 20.20 -8.91
C GLN A 178 8.42 21.72 -9.12
N LEU A 179 7.23 22.30 -9.24
CA LEU A 179 7.06 23.75 -9.37
C LEU A 179 7.55 24.49 -8.11
N ILE A 180 7.12 24.06 -6.93
CA ILE A 180 7.49 24.70 -5.67
C ILE A 180 8.98 24.54 -5.41
N LEU A 181 9.57 23.38 -5.70
CA LEU A 181 11.02 23.21 -5.60
C LEU A 181 11.80 24.17 -6.50
N ARG A 182 11.33 24.40 -7.74
CA ARG A 182 11.96 25.37 -8.65
C ARG A 182 11.87 26.79 -8.10
N GLU A 183 10.71 27.19 -7.56
CA GLU A 183 10.53 28.51 -6.94
C GLU A 183 11.43 28.70 -5.71
N LEU A 184 11.48 27.72 -4.81
CA LEU A 184 12.34 27.74 -3.63
C LEU A 184 13.81 27.83 -4.01
N THR A 185 14.23 27.04 -5.01
CA THR A 185 15.60 27.05 -5.53
C THR A 185 15.96 28.40 -6.14
N ALA A 186 15.03 29.03 -6.88
CA ALA A 186 15.22 30.37 -7.44
C ALA A 186 15.35 31.46 -6.36
N MET A 187 14.87 31.20 -5.15
CA MET A 187 15.01 32.06 -3.97
C MET A 187 16.19 31.67 -3.06
N ASP A 188 17.07 30.78 -3.52
CA ASP A 188 18.23 30.26 -2.77
C ASP A 188 17.84 29.50 -1.47
N ILE A 189 16.61 28.94 -1.43
CA ILE A 189 16.11 28.11 -0.32
C ILE A 189 16.30 26.63 -0.69
N LEU A 190 17.41 26.03 -0.25
CA LEU A 190 17.80 24.67 -0.65
C LEU A 190 17.42 23.58 0.37
N ASN A 191 17.05 23.95 1.59
CA ASN A 191 16.92 23.01 2.73
C ASN A 191 15.45 22.72 3.12
N VAL A 192 14.48 23.02 2.26
CA VAL A 192 13.05 22.82 2.57
C VAL A 192 12.49 21.66 1.75
N THR A 193 11.91 20.68 2.44
CA THR A 193 11.13 19.62 1.81
C THR A 193 9.73 20.15 1.51
N ALA A 194 9.36 20.23 0.23
CA ALA A 194 8.00 20.56 -0.19
C ALA A 194 7.07 19.34 -0.01
N GLN A 195 6.82 18.96 1.23
CA GLN A 195 5.96 17.83 1.61
C GLN A 195 4.56 18.30 2.00
N GLY A 196 3.57 17.43 1.81
CA GLY A 196 2.20 17.69 2.25
C GLY A 196 1.42 18.66 1.36
N LEU A 197 1.84 18.83 0.10
CA LEU A 197 1.16 19.72 -0.84
C LEU A 197 -0.24 19.21 -1.18
N PRO A 198 -1.27 20.08 -1.19
CA PRO A 198 -2.62 19.67 -1.51
C PRO A 198 -2.71 19.15 -2.96
N GLY A 199 -3.53 18.12 -3.16
CA GLY A 199 -3.71 17.47 -4.46
C GLY A 199 -4.87 18.04 -5.26
N ILE A 200 -5.55 17.19 -6.03
CA ILE A 200 -6.76 17.60 -6.77
C ILE A 200 -7.92 17.64 -5.78
N VAL A 201 -8.03 16.61 -4.95
CA VAL A 201 -9.02 16.50 -3.87
C VAL A 201 -8.40 16.87 -2.51
N GLY A 202 -9.27 17.04 -1.52
CA GLY A 202 -8.92 17.46 -0.17
C GLY A 202 -8.98 18.98 0.04
N ARG A 203 -8.77 19.35 1.30
CA ARG A 203 -8.65 20.74 1.76
C ARG A 203 -7.50 21.40 1.01
N ASP A 204 -7.77 22.58 0.49
CA ASP A 204 -6.85 23.36 -0.36
C ASP A 204 -6.45 22.65 -1.67
N GLY A 205 -7.13 21.56 -2.03
CA GLY A 205 -6.96 20.90 -3.32
C GLY A 205 -7.42 21.77 -4.49
N TRP A 206 -7.10 21.36 -5.71
CA TRP A 206 -7.58 22.03 -6.91
C TRP A 206 -9.11 22.16 -6.93
N LEU A 207 -9.84 21.09 -6.59
CA LEU A 207 -11.30 21.09 -6.56
C LEU A 207 -11.88 22.04 -5.50
N ALA A 208 -11.18 22.23 -4.38
CA ALA A 208 -11.61 23.13 -3.31
C ALA A 208 -11.33 24.61 -3.65
N ARG A 209 -10.34 24.91 -4.50
CA ARG A 209 -9.88 26.28 -4.80
C ARG A 209 -10.21 26.80 -6.20
N SER A 210 -10.57 25.92 -7.12
CA SER A 210 -10.86 26.25 -8.51
C SER A 210 -11.98 27.28 -8.64
N GLU A 211 -11.82 28.23 -9.55
CA GLU A 211 -12.85 29.23 -9.86
C GLU A 211 -14.13 28.58 -10.40
N TRP A 212 -14.00 27.41 -11.02
CA TRP A 212 -15.11 26.63 -11.58
C TRP A 212 -16.02 26.00 -10.53
N THR A 213 -15.49 25.72 -9.33
CA THR A 213 -16.23 25.09 -8.24
C THR A 213 -16.53 26.04 -7.09
N ARG A 214 -15.81 27.17 -7.01
CA ARG A 214 -16.00 28.19 -5.98
C ARG A 214 -17.45 28.68 -5.94
N GLY A 215 -18.05 28.64 -4.75
CA GLY A 215 -19.46 29.03 -4.54
C GLY A 215 -20.49 27.93 -4.84
N THR A 216 -20.04 26.75 -5.26
CA THR A 216 -20.92 25.58 -5.43
C THR A 216 -20.87 24.66 -4.22
N TRP A 217 -21.86 23.76 -4.10
CA TRP A 217 -21.89 22.74 -3.05
C TRP A 217 -20.71 21.77 -3.09
N ILE A 218 -20.02 21.65 -4.25
CA ILE A 218 -18.85 20.77 -4.42
C ILE A 218 -17.72 21.14 -3.45
N CYS A 219 -17.47 22.44 -3.23
CA CYS A 219 -16.45 22.91 -2.29
C CYS A 219 -16.76 22.56 -0.82
N SER A 220 -18.01 22.19 -0.51
CA SER A 220 -18.46 21.87 0.85
C SER A 220 -18.62 20.38 1.12
N ILE A 221 -18.29 19.49 0.17
CA ILE A 221 -18.46 18.05 0.33
C ILE A 221 -17.51 17.54 1.43
N PRO A 222 -18.04 17.02 2.56
CA PRO A 222 -17.22 16.50 3.64
C PRO A 222 -16.28 15.39 3.14
N GLY A 223 -15.02 15.44 3.53
CA GLY A 223 -14.02 14.46 3.10
C GLY A 223 -13.41 14.79 1.74
N LEU A 224 -14.24 15.08 0.73
CA LEU A 224 -13.75 15.28 -0.65
C LEU A 224 -13.01 16.60 -0.85
N THR A 225 -13.48 17.70 -0.27
CA THR A 225 -12.86 19.03 -0.40
C THR A 225 -12.46 19.64 0.94
N THR A 226 -12.75 18.96 2.04
CA THR A 226 -12.56 19.49 3.40
C THR A 226 -11.59 18.70 4.26
N ALA A 227 -11.29 17.44 3.93
CA ALA A 227 -10.32 16.64 4.68
C ALA A 227 -8.89 17.04 4.33
N VAL A 228 -7.98 16.98 5.29
CA VAL A 228 -6.58 17.30 5.02
C VAL A 228 -5.97 16.26 4.07
N ARG A 229 -4.93 16.65 3.33
CA ARG A 229 -4.24 15.76 2.38
C ARG A 229 -3.90 14.39 2.98
N LEU A 230 -3.43 14.38 4.23
CA LEU A 230 -3.07 13.15 4.93
C LEU A 230 -4.24 12.16 4.99
N ASP A 231 -5.45 12.65 5.30
CA ASP A 231 -6.66 11.81 5.38
C ASP A 231 -7.09 11.31 4.02
N VAL A 232 -7.10 12.21 3.03
CA VAL A 232 -7.44 11.87 1.65
C VAL A 232 -6.53 10.75 1.15
N HIS A 233 -5.23 10.89 1.38
CA HIS A 233 -4.24 9.91 0.95
C HIS A 233 -4.34 8.58 1.71
N PHE A 234 -4.61 8.61 3.01
CA PHE A 234 -4.91 7.40 3.78
C PHE A 234 -6.11 6.65 3.20
N TRP A 235 -7.21 7.35 2.89
CA TRP A 235 -8.42 6.74 2.34
C TRP A 235 -8.22 6.16 0.94
N TRP A 236 -7.45 6.83 0.08
CA TRP A 236 -7.06 6.24 -1.21
C TRP A 236 -6.41 4.87 -1.03
N ASN A 237 -5.38 4.78 -0.17
CA ASN A 237 -4.68 3.53 0.10
C ASN A 237 -5.58 2.47 0.75
N ALA A 238 -6.43 2.86 1.70
CA ALA A 238 -7.35 1.94 2.36
C ALA A 238 -8.36 1.34 1.37
N ILE A 239 -8.91 2.15 0.47
CA ILE A 239 -9.84 1.70 -0.57
C ILE A 239 -9.12 0.77 -1.56
N GLU A 240 -7.94 1.15 -2.05
CA GLU A 240 -7.13 0.30 -2.94
C GLU A 240 -6.83 -1.05 -2.32
N MET A 241 -6.34 -1.07 -1.08
CA MET A 241 -5.98 -2.31 -0.39
C MET A 241 -7.21 -3.19 -0.15
N THR A 242 -8.36 -2.59 0.20
CA THR A 242 -9.61 -3.32 0.38
C THR A 242 -10.10 -3.95 -0.92
N LEU A 243 -10.13 -3.17 -2.01
CA LEU A 243 -10.55 -3.66 -3.32
C LEU A 243 -9.60 -4.75 -3.85
N LEU A 244 -8.29 -4.57 -3.69
CA LEU A 244 -7.28 -5.56 -4.05
C LEU A 244 -7.47 -6.87 -3.28
N GLY A 245 -7.68 -6.78 -1.96
CA GLY A 245 -7.96 -7.94 -1.11
C GLY A 245 -9.23 -8.68 -1.56
N ILE A 246 -10.34 -7.98 -1.73
CA ILE A 246 -11.61 -8.61 -2.13
C ILE A 246 -11.49 -9.22 -3.54
N ALA A 247 -10.93 -8.48 -4.50
CA ALA A 247 -10.75 -8.93 -5.88
C ALA A 247 -9.87 -10.19 -5.95
N GLY A 248 -8.74 -10.18 -5.25
CA GLY A 248 -7.81 -11.31 -5.18
C GLY A 248 -8.42 -12.53 -4.50
N HIS A 249 -9.14 -12.33 -3.38
CA HIS A 249 -9.81 -13.40 -2.66
C HIS A 249 -10.84 -14.13 -3.54
N ILE A 250 -11.72 -13.38 -4.20
CA ILE A 250 -12.77 -13.95 -5.06
C ILE A 250 -12.14 -14.72 -6.24
N ALA A 251 -11.11 -14.16 -6.87
CA ALA A 251 -10.45 -14.81 -7.99
C ALA A 251 -9.74 -16.11 -7.60
N LEU A 252 -9.06 -16.13 -6.45
CA LEU A 252 -8.44 -17.34 -5.92
C LEU A 252 -9.47 -18.40 -5.55
N ARG A 253 -10.57 -18.02 -4.89
CA ARG A 253 -11.63 -18.96 -4.50
C ARG A 253 -12.24 -19.65 -5.72
N ARG A 254 -12.53 -18.89 -6.79
CA ARG A 254 -13.05 -19.45 -8.05
C ARG A 254 -12.08 -20.43 -8.71
N ARG A 255 -10.78 -20.09 -8.74
CA ARG A 255 -9.73 -20.99 -9.29
C ARG A 255 -9.56 -22.27 -8.46
N MET A 256 -9.69 -22.18 -7.14
CA MET A 256 -9.61 -23.37 -6.29
C MET A 256 -10.82 -24.29 -6.47
N GLN A 257 -12.02 -23.73 -6.62
CA GLN A 257 -13.23 -24.49 -6.90
C GLN A 257 -13.17 -25.20 -8.25
N SER A 258 -12.64 -24.55 -9.30
CA SER A 258 -12.49 -25.20 -10.61
C SER A 258 -11.55 -26.39 -10.56
N LEU A 259 -10.44 -26.29 -9.80
CA LEU A 259 -9.47 -27.39 -9.63
C LEU A 259 -9.99 -28.56 -8.77
N GLN A 260 -11.13 -28.42 -8.10
CA GLN A 260 -11.76 -29.49 -7.32
C GLN A 260 -12.88 -30.20 -8.10
N LEU A 261 -13.28 -29.66 -9.25
CA LEU A 261 -14.34 -30.19 -10.11
C LEU A 261 -13.80 -30.94 -11.34
N ASP A 262 -12.48 -30.89 -11.55
CA ASP A 262 -11.71 -31.68 -12.53
C ASP A 262 -11.07 -32.90 -11.84
#